data_AF-A0A227I0P5-F1
#
_entry.id   AF-A0A227I0P5-F1
#
_cell.length_a   1.000
_cell.length_b   1.000
_cell.length_c   1.000
_cell.angle_alpha   90.00
_cell.angle_beta   90.00
_cell.angle_gamma   90.00
#
_symmetry.space_group_name_H-M   'P 1'
#
loop_
_entity.id
_entity.type
_entity.pdbx_description
1 polymer ?
#
loop_
_entity_poly.entity_id
_entity_poly.type
_entity_poly.pdbx_seq_one_letter_code
_entity_poly.pdbx_strand_id
1 'polypeptide(L)' 'GGNSTIKVNVRVVAATHRNLESMIEEGTFREDLFYRLNVFPIEMPALKERKQDIPLLLQELMTRLEAEGGQPICFTPR' A
#
# COMPACT_ATOMS: atom_id res chain seq x y z
N GLY A 1 0.08 4.43 35.46
CA GLY A 1 -0.48 4.25 34.11
C GLY A 1 -1.98 4.18 34.21
N GLY A 2 -2.71 4.90 33.37
CA GLY A 2 -4.18 4.86 33.38
C GLY A 2 -4.69 3.58 32.72
N ASN A 3 -5.36 2.72 33.48
CA ASN A 3 -5.99 1.48 33.00
C ASN A 3 -7.42 1.69 32.45
N SER A 4 -7.79 2.93 32.11
CA SER A 4 -9.14 3.23 31.60
C SER A 4 -9.24 2.92 30.12
N THR A 5 -10.11 1.99 29.76
CA THR A 5 -10.43 1.66 28.36
C THR A 5 -11.18 2.82 27.70
N ILE A 6 -10.75 3.22 26.50
CA ILE A 6 -11.43 4.23 25.68
C ILE A 6 -12.18 3.50 24.57
N LYS A 7 -13.49 3.75 24.45
CA LYS A 7 -14.28 3.25 23.32
C LYS A 7 -13.92 4.04 22.07
N VAL A 8 -13.63 3.33 20.98
CA VAL A 8 -13.28 3.94 19.69
C VAL A 8 -14.15 3.37 18.57
N ASN A 9 -14.42 4.20 17.57
CA ASN A 9 -15.02 3.79 16.31
C ASN A 9 -14.01 4.07 15.21
N VAL A 10 -13.41 3.01 14.67
CA VAL A 10 -12.29 3.12 13.72
C VAL A 10 -12.48 2.18 12.54
N ARG A 11 -12.00 2.61 11.38
CA ARG A 11 -11.79 1.76 10.21
C ARG A 11 -10.31 1.38 10.15
N VAL A 12 -10.03 0.08 10.15
CA VAL A 12 -8.66 -0.43 10.07
C VAL A 12 -8.33 -0.75 8.61
N VAL A 13 -7.18 -0.25 8.14
CA VAL A 13 -6.58 -0.63 6.85
C VAL A 13 -5.16 -1.11 7.14
N ALA A 14 -4.84 -2.32 6.72
CA ALA A 14 -3.52 -2.93 6.89
C ALA A 14 -2.91 -3.20 5.52
N ALA A 15 -1.58 -3.14 5.43
CA ALA A 15 -0.81 -3.47 4.24
C ALA A 15 0.49 -4.18 4.65
N THR A 16 0.89 -5.19 3.88
CA THR A 16 2.12 -5.96 4.11
C THR A 16 2.69 -6.40 2.78
N HIS A 17 4.02 -6.51 2.70
CA HIS A 17 4.73 -7.13 1.59
C HIS A 17 5.16 -8.57 1.90
N ARG A 18 5.01 -9.01 3.16
CA ARG A 18 5.33 -10.36 3.61
C ARG A 18 4.11 -11.26 3.44
N ASN A 19 4.35 -12.52 3.06
CA ASN A 19 3.28 -13.53 3.04
C ASN A 19 2.89 -13.87 4.48
N LEU A 20 1.65 -13.55 4.86
CA LEU A 20 1.17 -13.78 6.23
C LEU A 20 0.85 -15.25 6.50
N GLU A 21 0.48 -16.03 5.47
CA GLU A 21 0.19 -17.46 5.63
C GLU A 21 1.44 -18.22 6.11
N SER A 22 2.60 -17.99 5.47
CA SER A 22 3.87 -18.55 5.90
C SER A 22 4.25 -18.09 7.31
N MET A 23 3.98 -16.84 7.67
CA MET A 23 4.27 -16.34 9.02
C MET A 23 3.37 -16.97 10.10
N ILE A 24 2.15 -17.36 9.75
CA ILE A 24 1.25 -18.13 10.63
C ILE A 24 1.81 -19.53 10.85
N GLU A 25 2.25 -20.20 9.77
CA GLU A 25 2.89 -21.52 9.85
C GLU A 25 4.16 -21.49 10.72
N GLU A 26 4.95 -20.43 10.63
CA GLU A 26 6.15 -20.20 11.44
C GLU A 26 5.84 -19.78 12.90
N GLY A 27 4.57 -19.54 13.25
CA GLY A 27 4.16 -19.05 14.56
C GLY A 27 4.59 -17.61 14.87
N THR A 28 5.06 -16.87 13.86
CA THR A 28 5.49 -15.46 14.00
C THR A 28 4.35 -14.47 13.76
N PHE A 29 3.21 -14.94 13.26
CA PHE A 29 2.00 -14.14 13.13
C PHE A 29 0.78 -14.86 13.72
N ARG A 30 -0.11 -14.05 14.28
CA ARG A 30 -1.34 -14.52 14.92
C ARG A 30 -2.41 -14.84 13.88
N GLU A 31 -2.80 -16.10 13.83
CA GLU A 31 -3.85 -16.59 12.94
C GLU A 31 -5.19 -15.86 13.15
N ASP A 32 -5.58 -15.58 14.39
CA ASP A 32 -6.84 -14.91 14.69
C ASP A 32 -6.88 -13.44 14.21
N LEU A 33 -5.73 -12.76 14.21
CA LEU A 33 -5.59 -11.42 13.65
C LEU A 33 -5.64 -11.46 12.13
N PHE A 34 -5.03 -12.47 11.50
CA PHE A 34 -5.06 -12.65 10.05
C PHE A 34 -6.50 -12.75 9.54
N TYR A 35 -7.33 -13.64 10.12
CA TYR A 35 -8.72 -13.78 9.70
C TYR A 35 -9.56 -12.52 9.87
N ARG A 36 -9.23 -11.64 10.82
CA ARG A 36 -9.92 -10.34 11.00
C ARG A 36 -9.51 -9.30 9.96
N LEU A 37 -8.24 -9.32 9.54
CA LEU A 37 -7.74 -8.39 8.52
C LEU A 37 -8.08 -8.87 7.10
N ASN A 38 -8.06 -10.18 6.87
CA ASN A 38 -8.19 -10.81 5.56
C ASN A 38 -9.66 -10.99 5.11
N VAL A 39 -10.55 -10.08 5.48
CA VAL A 39 -11.97 -10.10 5.07
C VAL A 39 -12.13 -9.56 3.64
N PHE A 40 -11.31 -8.58 3.27
CA PHE A 40 -11.34 -7.95 1.94
C PHE A 40 -9.91 -7.66 1.48
N PRO A 41 -9.15 -8.69 1.02
CA PRO A 41 -7.81 -8.50 0.51
C PRO A 41 -7.83 -7.70 -0.80
N ILE A 42 -6.91 -6.75 -0.92
CA ILE A 42 -6.67 -5.99 -2.14
C ILE A 42 -5.24 -6.30 -2.59
N GLU A 43 -5.14 -7.15 -3.61
CA GLU A 43 -3.86 -7.46 -4.22
C GLU A 43 -3.39 -6.31 -5.10
N MET A 44 -2.15 -5.87 -4.87
CA MET A 44 -1.53 -4.76 -5.59
C MET A 44 -0.52 -5.32 -6.60
N PRO A 45 -0.87 -5.39 -7.90
CA PRO A 45 0.04 -5.91 -8.92
C PRO A 45 1.28 -5.03 -9.03
N ALA A 46 2.43 -5.64 -9.32
CA ALA A 46 3.66 -4.89 -9.51
C ALA A 46 3.57 -4.01 -10.78
N LEU A 47 4.29 -2.89 -10.83
CA LEU A 47 4.22 -1.98 -12.00
C LEU A 47 4.58 -2.69 -13.32
N LYS A 48 5.44 -3.71 -13.27
CA LYS A 48 5.81 -4.56 -14.41
C LYS A 48 4.63 -5.33 -15.02
N GLU A 49 3.58 -5.61 -14.24
CA GLU A 49 2.34 -6.29 -14.68
C GLU A 49 1.32 -5.31 -15.24
N ARG A 50 1.45 -4.01 -14.91
CA ARG A 50 0.58 -2.91 -15.34
C ARG A 50 1.35 -1.82 -16.09
N LYS A 51 2.10 -2.22 -17.12
CA LYS A 51 2.94 -1.29 -17.91
C LYS A 51 2.15 -0.17 -18.59
N GLN A 52 0.86 -0.38 -18.84
CA GLN A 52 -0.04 0.60 -19.45
C GLN A 52 -0.26 1.82 -18.55
N ASP A 53 -0.06 1.68 -17.23
CA ASP A 53 -0.20 2.77 -16.27
C ASP A 53 1.01 3.71 -16.29
N ILE A 54 2.15 3.29 -16.83
CA ILE A 54 3.43 4.02 -16.79
C ILE A 54 3.30 5.44 -17.39
N PRO A 55 2.69 5.65 -18.58
CA PRO A 55 2.58 6.99 -19.16
C PRO A 55 1.77 7.94 -18.27
N LEU A 56 0.65 7.47 -17.72
CA LEU A 56 -0.21 8.26 -16.85
C LEU A 56 0.49 8.60 -15.52
N LEU A 57 1.18 7.62 -14.93
CA LEU A 57 1.97 7.83 -13.71
C LEU A 57 3.11 8.83 -13.93
N LEU A 58 3.81 8.75 -15.07
CA LEU A 58 4.87 9.70 -15.41
C LEU A 58 4.34 11.12 -15.55
N GLN A 59 3.21 11.30 -16.25
CA GLN A 59 2.58 12.60 -16.42
C GLN A 59 2.23 13.21 -15.04
N GLU A 60 1.58 12.45 -14.17
CA GLU A 60 1.23 12.90 -12.82
C GLU A 60 2.46 13.24 -11.98
N LEU A 61 3.50 12.41 -12.03
CA LEU A 61 4.75 12.65 -11.30
C LEU A 61 5.47 13.91 -11.78
N MET A 62 5.49 14.19 -13.09
CA MET A 62 6.04 15.44 -13.63
C MET A 62 5.29 16.66 -13.10
N THR A 63 3.96 16.63 -13.18
CA THR A 63 3.13 17.74 -12.69
C THR A 63 3.36 18.01 -11.21
N ARG A 64 3.52 16.97 -10.39
CA ARG A 64 3.85 17.13 -8.96
C ARG A 64 5.25 17.72 -8.74
N LEU A 65 6.25 17.23 -9.48
CA LEU A 65 7.62 17.72 -9.34
C LEU A 65 7.76 19.19 -9.75
N GLU A 66 7.10 19.61 -10.83
CA GLU A 66 7.06 21.02 -11.26
C GLU A 66 6.40 21.91 -10.20
N ALA A 67 5.30 21.44 -9.58
CA ALA A 67 4.62 22.15 -8.50
C ALA A 67 5.49 22.31 -7.24
N GLU A 68 6.40 21.36 -6.98
CA GLU A 68 7.37 21.39 -5.88
C GLU A 68 8.64 22.22 -6.20
N GLY A 69 8.70 22.86 -7.38
CA GLY A 69 9.83 23.69 -7.82
C GLY A 69 10.96 22.91 -8.51
N GLY A 70 10.70 21.66 -8.89
CA GLY A 70 11.58 20.88 -9.75
C GLY A 70 11.67 21.46 -11.16
N GLN A 71 12.76 21.15 -11.87
CA GLN A 71 12.86 21.49 -13.29
C GLN A 71 11.85 20.69 -14.11
N PRO A 72 11.26 21.27 -15.17
CA PRO A 72 10.36 20.55 -16.05
C PRO A 72 11.12 19.42 -16.76
N ILE A 73 10.68 18.19 -16.55
CA ILE A 73 11.24 16.99 -17.17
C ILE A 73 10.27 16.57 -18.28
N CYS A 74 10.74 16.50 -19.52
CA CYS A 74 9.96 15.97 -20.64
C CYS A 74 10.54 14.63 -21.07
N PHE A 75 9.75 13.57 -21.01
CA PHE A 75 10.11 12.28 -21.63
C PHE A 75 9.57 12.26 -23.06
N THR A 76 10.41 11.81 -23.99
CA THR A 76 9.97 11.55 -25.36
C THR A 76 9.07 10.31 -25.37
N PRO A 77 7.84 10.41 -25.91
CA PRO A 77 7.00 9.24 -26.11
C PRO A 77 7.67 8.32 -27.14
N ARG A 78 7.66 7.02 -26.86
CA ARG A 78 8.25 5.97 -27.72
C ARG A 78 7.16 5.17 -28.40
#